data_AF-A0A380NXH8-F1
#
_entry.id   AF-A0A380NXH8-F1
#
_cell.length_a   1.000
_cell.length_b   1.000
_cell.length_c   1.000
_cell.angle_alpha   90.00
_cell.angle_beta   90.00
_cell.angle_gamma   90.00
#
_symmetry.space_group_name_H-M   'P 1'
#
loop_
_entity.id
_entity.type
_entity.pdbx_description
1 polymer ?
#
loop_
_entity_poly.entity_id
_entity_poly.type
_entity_poly.pdbx_seq_one_letter_code
_entity_poly.pdbx_strand_id
1 'polypeptide(L)'
;MFTLIGLKLGFFSVLLAHIAFSIPIVVLMVLPRLNEMNPALIDAAHDLGATDFQVLSRVILPYAWPGILAGFFMAITYSLDDFAVTFFVTGNGFSTLSIEIYSRARQGIDLSVNALSTLMFLVSLVLVGVYYYISLRTNNGSKKKRQMRTAVR
;
A
#
# COMPACT_ATOMS: atom_id res chain seq x y z
N MET A 1 8.26 19.44 11.36
CA MET A 1 9.65 18.92 11.23
C MET A 1 10.25 19.14 9.83
N PHE A 2 9.46 19.18 8.74
CA PHE A 2 9.94 19.52 7.39
C PHE A 2 10.16 21.02 7.10
N THR A 3 9.65 21.92 7.95
CA THR A 3 9.78 23.39 7.80
C THR A 3 11.11 23.96 8.29
N LEU A 4 11.98 23.15 8.92
CA LEU A 4 13.25 23.61 9.52
C LEU A 4 14.47 23.51 8.58
N ILE A 5 14.34 22.86 7.42
CA ILE A 5 15.48 22.54 6.53
C ILE A 5 15.49 23.39 5.23
N GLY A 6 14.54 24.30 5.04
CA GLY A 6 14.57 25.21 3.86
C GLY A 6 14.40 24.52 2.50
N LEU A 7 13.98 23.24 2.48
CA LEU A 7 13.56 22.56 1.26
C LEU A 7 12.22 23.15 0.81
N LYS A 8 12.23 23.81 -0.35
CA LYS A 8 11.00 24.27 -1.01
C LYS A 8 10.02 23.09 -1.11
N LEU A 9 8.88 23.19 -0.42
CA LEU A 9 7.75 22.30 -0.65
C LEU A 9 7.37 22.41 -2.13
N GLY A 10 7.53 21.31 -2.86
CA GLY A 10 7.37 21.27 -4.31
C GLY A 10 7.26 19.84 -4.82
N PHE A 11 7.08 19.70 -6.13
CA PHE A 11 6.83 18.43 -6.81
C PHE A 11 7.78 17.30 -6.41
N PHE A 12 9.08 17.58 -6.25
CA PHE A 12 10.08 16.57 -5.88
C PHE A 12 9.91 16.03 -4.46
N SER A 13 9.51 16.85 -3.49
CA SER A 13 9.27 16.40 -2.12
C SER A 13 8.05 15.47 -2.06
N VAL A 14 6.99 15.84 -2.78
CA VAL A 14 5.78 15.03 -2.95
C VAL A 14 6.10 13.71 -3.63
N LEU A 15 6.82 13.75 -4.76
CA LEU A 15 7.20 12.56 -5.52
C LEU A 15 8.02 11.59 -4.66
N LEU A 16 9.00 12.11 -3.91
CA LEU A 16 9.89 11.28 -3.08
C LEU A 16 9.13 10.65 -1.91
N ALA A 17 8.24 11.40 -1.25
CA ALA A 17 7.35 10.85 -0.23
C ALA A 17 6.47 9.72 -0.82
N HIS A 18 5.90 9.93 -1.99
CA HIS A 18 5.01 8.99 -2.65
C HIS A 18 5.72 7.68 -3.05
N ILE A 19 6.95 7.79 -3.57
CA ILE A 19 7.80 6.63 -3.86
C ILE A 19 8.14 5.88 -2.57
N ALA A 20 8.51 6.59 -1.50
CA ALA A 20 8.88 5.99 -0.22
C ALA A 20 7.72 5.18 0.41
N PHE A 21 6.46 5.63 0.24
CA PHE A 21 5.29 4.88 0.70
C PHE A 21 4.89 3.72 -0.23
N SER A 22 5.11 3.86 -1.55
CA SER A 22 4.71 2.84 -2.52
C SER A 22 5.59 1.58 -2.45
N ILE A 23 6.89 1.73 -2.18
CA ILE A 23 7.84 0.61 -2.10
C ILE A 23 7.39 -0.48 -1.09
N PRO A 24 7.15 -0.18 0.19
CA PRO A 24 6.77 -1.21 1.16
C PRO A 24 5.44 -1.89 0.81
N ILE A 25 4.49 -1.17 0.21
CA ILE A 25 3.22 -1.76 -0.25
C ILE A 25 3.48 -2.83 -1.31
N VAL A 26 4.28 -2.52 -2.32
CA VAL A 26 4.62 -3.48 -3.38
C VAL A 26 5.40 -4.67 -2.81
N VAL A 27 6.36 -4.42 -1.91
CA VAL A 27 7.13 -5.49 -1.25
C VAL A 27 6.22 -6.43 -0.47
N LEU A 28 5.23 -5.91 0.28
CA LEU A 28 4.28 -6.72 1.04
C LEU A 28 3.38 -7.58 0.14
N MET A 29 3.19 -7.21 -1.12
CA MET A 29 2.41 -7.99 -2.09
C MET A 29 3.26 -9.04 -2.82
N VAL A 30 4.55 -8.76 -3.04
CA VAL A 30 5.46 -9.65 -3.79
C VAL A 30 6.15 -10.68 -2.88
N LEU A 31 6.58 -10.28 -1.69
CA LEU A 31 7.40 -11.11 -0.80
C LEU A 31 6.69 -12.41 -0.34
N PRO A 32 5.38 -12.41 0.01
CA PRO A 32 4.68 -13.65 0.35
C PRO A 32 4.70 -14.65 -0.81
N ARG A 33 4.56 -14.17 -2.05
CA ARG A 33 4.64 -15.03 -3.23
C ARG A 33 6.01 -15.66 -3.37
N LEU A 34 7.08 -14.88 -3.23
CA LEU A 34 8.43 -15.44 -3.29
C LEU A 34 8.69 -16.47 -2.19
N ASN A 35 8.19 -16.24 -0.96
CA ASN A 35 8.35 -17.17 0.15
C ASN A 35 7.52 -18.46 0.01
N GLU A 36 6.40 -18.42 -0.71
CA GLU A 36 5.59 -19.60 -1.03
C GLU A 36 6.20 -20.47 -2.15
N MET A 37 7.23 -19.98 -2.85
CA MET A 37 7.85 -20.71 -3.95
C MET A 37 8.59 -21.95 -3.44
N ASN A 38 8.37 -23.08 -4.10
CA ASN A 38 9.11 -24.31 -3.79
C ASN A 38 10.58 -24.15 -4.22
N PRO A 39 11.56 -24.26 -3.31
CA PRO A 39 12.99 -24.16 -3.64
C PRO A 39 13.45 -25.17 -4.69
N ALA A 40 12.80 -26.34 -4.78
CA ALA A 40 13.13 -27.37 -5.74
C ALA A 40 13.00 -26.91 -7.22
N LEU A 41 12.22 -25.86 -7.50
CA LEU A 41 12.14 -25.26 -8.82
C LEU A 41 13.44 -24.56 -9.23
N ILE A 42 14.14 -23.95 -8.27
CA ILE A 42 15.44 -23.31 -8.50
C ILE A 42 16.51 -24.38 -8.70
N ASP A 43 16.54 -25.38 -7.82
CA ASP A 43 17.51 -26.48 -7.90
C ASP A 43 17.39 -27.24 -9.23
N ALA A 44 16.17 -27.57 -9.65
CA ALA A 44 15.92 -28.23 -10.93
C ALA A 44 16.33 -27.37 -12.14
N ALA A 45 16.20 -26.05 -12.05
CA ALA A 45 16.65 -25.15 -13.11
C ALA A 45 18.18 -25.14 -13.22
N HIS A 46 18.89 -25.18 -12.09
CA HIS A 46 20.34 -25.32 -12.07
C HIS A 46 20.81 -26.69 -12.56
N ASP A 47 20.10 -27.77 -12.23
CA ASP A 47 20.38 -29.12 -12.73
C ASP A 47 20.26 -29.21 -14.26
N LEU A 48 19.36 -28.42 -14.85
CA LEU A 48 19.20 -28.27 -16.31
C LEU A 48 20.26 -27.35 -16.95
N GLY A 49 21.21 -26.83 -16.18
CA GLY A 49 22.30 -25.97 -16.64
C GLY A 49 21.91 -24.49 -16.77
N ALA A 50 20.82 -24.04 -16.15
CA ALA A 50 20.44 -22.63 -16.19
C ALA A 50 21.39 -21.75 -15.36
N THR A 51 21.75 -20.59 -15.90
CA THR A 51 22.52 -19.57 -15.16
C THR A 51 21.63 -18.76 -14.23
N ASP A 52 22.19 -18.12 -13.20
CA ASP A 52 21.42 -17.34 -12.19
C ASP A 52 20.48 -16.31 -12.83
N PHE A 53 20.93 -15.64 -13.90
CA PHE A 53 20.10 -14.68 -14.63
C PHE A 53 18.94 -15.34 -15.38
N GLN A 54 19.14 -16.55 -15.89
CA GLN A 54 18.07 -17.35 -16.52
C GLN A 54 17.07 -17.84 -15.47
N VAL A 55 17.53 -18.29 -14.31
CA VAL A 55 16.65 -18.69 -13.19
C VAL A 55 15.84 -17.48 -12.72
N LEU A 56 16.47 -16.31 -12.54
CA LEU A 56 15.77 -15.08 -12.17
C LEU A 56 14.68 -14.71 -13.18
N SER A 57 15.02 -14.62 -14.46
CA SER A 57 14.10 -14.14 -15.50
C SER A 57 13.05 -15.17 -15.94
N ARG A 58 13.38 -16.46 -15.96
CA ARG A 58 12.51 -17.53 -16.49
C ARG A 58 11.78 -18.35 -15.43
N VAL A 59 12.22 -18.32 -14.17
CA VAL A 59 11.60 -19.07 -13.07
C VAL A 59 11.03 -18.11 -12.04
N ILE A 60 11.88 -17.28 -11.44
CA ILE A 60 11.51 -16.43 -10.30
C ILE A 60 10.55 -15.31 -10.73
N LEU A 61 10.88 -14.56 -11.78
CA LEU A 61 10.04 -13.45 -12.29
C LEU A 61 8.63 -13.90 -12.70
N PRO A 62 8.44 -14.94 -13.54
CA PRO A 62 7.10 -15.36 -13.93
C PRO A 62 6.31 -15.95 -12.75
N TYR A 63 6.99 -16.58 -11.78
CA TYR A 63 6.33 -17.04 -10.55
C TYR A 63 5.86 -15.86 -9.67
N ALA A 64 6.68 -14.80 -9.57
CA ALA A 64 6.35 -13.58 -8.83
C ALA A 64 5.37 -12.65 -9.55
N TRP A 65 5.18 -12.82 -10.86
CA TRP A 65 4.33 -11.98 -11.72
C TRP A 65 2.95 -11.65 -11.15
N PRO A 66 2.13 -12.60 -10.68
CA PRO A 66 0.83 -12.29 -10.08
C PRO A 66 0.94 -11.40 -8.83
N GLY A 67 2.00 -11.56 -8.02
CA GLY A 67 2.28 -10.70 -6.86
C GLY A 67 2.72 -9.30 -7.27
N ILE A 68 3.54 -9.19 -8.31
CA ILE A 68 3.95 -7.90 -8.89
C ILE A 68 2.74 -7.15 -9.46
N LEU A 69 1.86 -7.84 -10.18
CA LEU A 69 0.64 -7.26 -10.72
C LEU A 69 -0.30 -6.74 -9.61
N ALA A 70 -0.47 -7.53 -8.54
CA ALA A 70 -1.26 -7.12 -7.37
C ALA A 70 -0.65 -5.89 -6.68
N GLY A 71 0.68 -5.89 -6.49
CA GLY A 71 1.41 -4.74 -5.96
C GLY A 71 1.29 -3.50 -6.84
N PHE A 72 1.34 -3.66 -8.16
CA PHE A 72 1.17 -2.58 -9.14
C PHE A 72 -0.22 -1.94 -9.05
N PHE A 73 -1.28 -2.73 -9.05
CA PHE A 73 -2.64 -2.20 -8.91
C PHE A 73 -2.89 -1.56 -7.54
N MET A 74 -2.33 -2.13 -6.47
CA MET A 74 -2.40 -1.52 -5.13
C MET A 74 -1.65 -0.19 -5.07
N ALA A 75 -0.46 -0.10 -5.66
CA ALA A 75 0.31 1.15 -5.73
C ALA A 75 -0.44 2.22 -6.53
N ILE A 76 -1.08 1.87 -7.65
CA ILE A 76 -1.94 2.79 -8.41
C ILE A 76 -3.15 3.25 -7.59
N THR A 77 -3.83 2.31 -6.92
CA THR A 77 -5.00 2.61 -6.10
C THR A 77 -4.63 3.56 -4.97
N TYR A 78 -3.50 3.30 -4.29
CA TYR A 78 -2.98 4.17 -3.25
C TYR A 78 -2.56 5.54 -3.80
N SER A 79 -1.95 5.56 -4.99
CA SER A 79 -1.54 6.81 -5.65
C SER A 79 -2.72 7.71 -6.01
N LEU A 80 -3.84 7.11 -6.42
CA LEU A 80 -5.09 7.81 -6.71
C LEU A 80 -5.79 8.33 -5.44
N ASP A 81 -5.61 7.64 -4.30
CA ASP A 81 -6.18 8.02 -2.99
C ASP A 81 -5.35 9.11 -2.27
N ASP A 82 -4.11 9.35 -2.67
CA ASP A 82 -3.14 10.24 -2.02
C ASP A 82 -3.43 11.75 -2.11
N PHE A 83 -4.68 12.13 -2.40
CA PHE A 83 -5.15 13.52 -2.34
C PHE A 83 -4.83 14.15 -0.96
N ALA A 84 -4.89 13.38 0.13
CA ALA A 84 -4.59 13.87 1.47
C ALA A 84 -3.10 14.24 1.63
N VAL A 85 -2.15 13.37 1.27
CA VAL A 85 -0.71 13.65 1.43
C VAL A 85 -0.26 14.72 0.44
N THR A 86 -0.72 14.66 -0.81
CA THR A 86 -0.48 15.75 -1.78
C THR A 86 -1.06 17.07 -1.25
N PHE A 87 -2.28 17.12 -0.72
CA PHE A 87 -2.84 18.35 -0.14
C PHE A 87 -2.00 18.92 1.02
N PHE A 88 -1.45 18.07 1.90
CA PHE A 88 -0.65 18.54 3.05
C PHE A 88 0.83 18.83 2.72
N VAL A 89 1.39 18.21 1.68
CA VAL A 89 2.81 18.37 1.29
C VAL A 89 2.97 19.41 0.16
N THR A 90 1.92 19.67 -0.62
CA THR A 90 1.97 20.70 -1.67
C THR A 90 1.70 22.07 -1.05
N GLY A 91 2.76 22.76 -0.63
CA GLY A 91 2.69 24.18 -0.33
C GLY A 91 2.24 24.99 -1.55
N ASN A 92 1.53 26.09 -1.34
CA ASN A 92 0.96 27.00 -2.34
C ASN A 92 1.78 27.04 -3.66
N GLY A 93 1.27 26.41 -4.73
CA GLY A 93 1.83 26.64 -6.07
C GLY A 93 1.89 25.45 -7.04
N PHE A 94 1.58 24.21 -6.62
CA PHE A 94 1.51 23.08 -7.54
C PHE A 94 0.15 22.39 -7.46
N SER A 95 -0.56 22.34 -8.57
CA SER A 95 -1.82 21.60 -8.68
C SER A 95 -1.56 20.22 -9.31
N THR A 96 -1.65 19.17 -8.51
CA THR A 96 -1.87 17.82 -9.05
C THR A 96 -3.29 17.76 -9.64
N LEU A 97 -3.57 16.82 -10.53
CA LEU A 97 -4.88 16.68 -11.18
C LEU A 97 -6.05 16.70 -10.17
N SER A 98 -5.87 16.04 -9.02
CA SER A 98 -6.83 16.02 -7.92
C SER A 98 -6.98 17.37 -7.21
N ILE A 99 -5.90 18.12 -7.02
CA ILE A 99 -5.92 19.48 -6.45
C ILE A 99 -6.54 20.48 -7.44
N GLU A 100 -6.30 20.35 -8.74
CA GLU A 100 -6.89 21.22 -9.77
C GLU A 100 -8.42 21.02 -9.85
N ILE A 101 -8.89 19.77 -9.88
CA ILE A 101 -10.34 19.45 -9.86
C ILE A 101 -11.00 20.05 -8.62
N TYR A 102 -10.35 19.91 -7.47
CA TYR A 102 -10.82 20.45 -6.21
C TYR A 102 -10.73 21.99 -6.12
N SER A 103 -9.66 22.60 -6.64
CA SER A 103 -9.44 24.06 -6.65
C SER A 103 -10.48 24.75 -7.53
N ARG A 104 -10.81 24.16 -8.68
CA ARG A 104 -11.90 24.65 -9.55
C ARG A 104 -13.28 24.46 -8.93
N ALA A 105 -13.46 23.47 -8.07
CA ALA A 105 -14.67 23.36 -7.25
C ALA A 105 -14.73 24.40 -6.10
N ARG A 106 -13.63 25.12 -5.82
CA ARG A 106 -13.42 25.89 -4.58
C ARG A 106 -13.08 27.37 -4.77
N GLN A 107 -13.43 28.00 -5.89
CA GLN A 107 -13.29 29.47 -6.03
C GLN A 107 -14.23 30.30 -5.11
N GLY A 108 -14.92 29.68 -4.14
CA GLY A 108 -15.52 30.32 -2.98
C GLY A 108 -14.89 29.80 -1.68
N ILE A 109 -14.81 30.61 -0.63
CA ILE A 109 -14.25 30.21 0.67
C ILE A 109 -15.17 29.14 1.30
N ASP A 110 -14.93 27.85 1.01
CA ASP A 110 -15.97 26.83 1.19
C ASP A 110 -15.84 26.00 2.47
N LEU A 111 -16.89 26.07 3.31
CA LEU A 111 -17.20 25.19 4.45
C LEU A 111 -17.16 23.70 4.05
N SER A 112 -17.50 23.41 2.78
CA SER A 112 -16.87 22.47 1.86
C SER A 112 -16.05 21.33 2.44
N VAL A 113 -14.87 21.77 2.84
CA VAL A 113 -13.70 20.93 2.99
C VAL A 113 -13.49 20.54 4.43
N ASN A 114 -13.92 21.39 5.35
CA ASN A 114 -14.02 21.00 6.73
C ASN A 114 -15.12 19.92 6.88
N ALA A 115 -16.21 20.04 6.10
CA ALA A 115 -17.24 19.00 6.01
C ALA A 115 -16.68 17.71 5.38
N LEU A 116 -15.96 17.80 4.26
CA LEU A 116 -15.34 16.64 3.62
C LEU A 116 -14.32 15.93 4.54
N SER A 117 -13.48 16.69 5.23
CA SER A 117 -12.49 16.17 6.18
C SER A 117 -13.17 15.44 7.34
N THR A 118 -14.27 16.02 7.86
CA THR A 118 -15.06 15.40 8.94
C THR A 118 -15.73 14.11 8.47
N LEU A 119 -16.24 14.09 7.23
CA LEU A 119 -16.84 12.90 6.62
C LEU A 119 -15.81 11.79 6.43
N MET A 120 -14.65 12.10 5.87
CA MET A 120 -13.55 11.13 5.69
C MET A 120 -13.06 10.59 7.03
N PHE A 121 -12.97 11.45 8.05
CA PHE A 121 -12.64 11.05 9.41
C PHE A 121 -13.66 10.06 9.98
N LEU A 122 -14.96 10.35 9.85
CA LEU A 122 -16.04 9.45 10.29
C LEU A 122 -16.00 8.10 9.56
N VAL A 123 -15.83 8.10 8.24
CA VAL A 123 -15.75 6.87 7.44
C VAL A 123 -14.55 6.01 7.86
N SER A 124 -13.39 6.63 8.08
CA SER A 124 -12.20 5.94 8.59
C SER A 124 -12.45 5.33 9.97
N LEU A 125 -13.09 6.07 10.88
CA LEU A 125 -13.46 5.60 12.21
C LEU A 125 -14.40 4.38 12.15
N VAL A 126 -15.37 4.40 11.25
CA VAL A 126 -16.30 3.28 11.03
C VAL A 126 -15.56 2.07 10.46
N LEU A 127 -14.70 2.25 9.45
CA LEU A 127 -13.91 1.16 8.86
C LEU A 127 -12.99 0.49 9.89
N VAL A 128 -12.30 1.29 10.72
CA VAL A 128 -11.48 0.77 11.83
C VAL A 128 -12.35 0.01 12.83
N GLY A 129 -13.54 0.53 13.17
CA GLY A 129 -14.49 -0.15 14.05
C GLY A 129 -14.95 -1.50 13.50
N VAL A 130 -15.29 -1.56 12.20
CA VAL A 130 -15.69 -2.79 11.51
C VAL A 130 -14.52 -3.78 11.43
N TYR A 131 -13.33 -3.33 11.07
CA TYR A 131 -12.12 -4.16 11.05
C TYR A 131 -11.84 -4.74 12.44
N TYR A 132 -11.90 -3.92 13.49
CA TYR A 132 -11.70 -4.36 14.86
C TYR A 132 -12.74 -5.41 15.28
N TYR A 133 -14.01 -5.20 14.92
CA TYR A 133 -15.09 -6.16 15.17
C TYR A 133 -14.88 -7.52 14.46
N ILE A 134 -14.49 -7.50 13.19
CA ILE A 134 -14.18 -8.71 12.42
C ILE A 134 -12.93 -9.40 12.99
N SER A 135 -11.91 -8.64 13.36
CA SER A 135 -10.68 -9.15 13.96
C SER A 135 -10.93 -9.82 15.32
N LEU A 136 -11.80 -9.25 16.15
CA LEU A 136 -12.24 -9.88 17.40
C LEU A 136 -12.95 -11.22 17.17
N ARG A 137 -13.78 -11.31 16.13
CA ARG A 137 -14.46 -12.57 15.77
C ARG A 137 -13.49 -13.61 15.19
N THR A 138 -12.54 -13.20 14.34
CA THR A 138 -11.55 -14.11 13.76
C THR A 138 -10.56 -14.62 14.81
N ASN A 139 -10.15 -13.77 15.76
CA ASN A 139 -9.20 -14.13 16.81
C ASN A 139 -9.84 -15.08 17.86
N ASN A 140 -11.14 -14.92 18.14
CA ASN A 140 -11.89 -15.87 18.98
C ASN A 140 -12.05 -17.26 18.33
N GLY A 141 -12.13 -17.33 16.99
CA GLY A 141 -12.12 -18.60 16.24
C GLY A 141 -10.78 -19.35 16.34
N SER A 142 -9.66 -18.61 16.28
CA SER A 142 -8.32 -19.18 16.42
C SER A 142 -7.99 -19.67 17.85
N LYS A 143 -8.47 -18.97 18.90
CA LYS A 143 -8.29 -19.42 20.29
C LYS A 143 -9.09 -20.71 20.60
N LYS A 144 -10.31 -20.85 20.09
CA LYS A 144 -11.16 -22.04 20.29
C LYS A 144 -10.58 -23.30 19.61
N LYS A 145 -10.01 -23.18 18.40
CA LYS A 145 -9.33 -24.30 17.70
C LYS A 145 -8.06 -24.77 18.41
N ARG A 146 -7.34 -23.87 19.09
CA ARG A 146 -6.10 -24.22 19.81
C ARG A 146 -6.35 -24.90 21.16
N GLN A 147 -7.36 -24.46 21.92
CA GLN A 147 -7.75 -25.13 23.18
C GLN A 147 -8.31 -26.54 22.95
N MET A 148 -9.10 -26.74 21.89
CA MET A 148 -9.68 -28.05 21.57
C MET A 148 -8.63 -29.09 21.14
N ARG A 149 -7.46 -28.66 20.64
CA ARG A 149 -6.32 -29.56 20.35
C ARG A 149 -5.52 -29.96 21.58
N THR A 150 -5.52 -29.13 22.64
CA THR A 150 -4.80 -29.44 23.88
C THR A 150 -5.63 -30.28 24.84
N ALA A 151 -6.97 -30.18 24.79
CA ALA A 151 -7.88 -30.97 25.63
C ALA A 151 -8.12 -32.42 25.13
N VAL A 152 -7.57 -32.79 23.97
CA VAL A 152 -7.65 -34.14 23.37
C VAL A 152 -6.34 -34.91 23.55
N ARG A 153 -5.40 -34.37 24.34
CA ARG A 153 -4.22 -35.05 24.86
C ARG A 153 -4.34 -35.18 26.37
#